data_AF-A0A7X7BXA2-F1
#
_entry.id   AF-A0A7X7BXA2-F1
#
_cell.length_a   1.000
_cell.length_b   1.000
_cell.length_c   1.000
_cell.angle_alpha   90.00
_cell.angle_beta   90.00
_cell.angle_gamma   90.00
#
_symmetry.space_group_name_H-M   'P 1'
#
loop_
_entity.id
_entity.type
_entity.pdbx_description
1 polymer ?
#
loop_
_entity_poly.entity_id
_entity_poly.type
_entity_poly.pdbx_seq_one_letter_code
_entity_poly.pdbx_strand_id
1 'polypeptide(L)' 'MTKQRQSDYLISHIVDKLTLFLINDTGVKLSEALHTLYTSKTYERLTDLDTGLYSESSSYVYELLKDELGEN' A
#
# COMPACT_ATOMS: atom_id res chain seq x y z
N MET A 1 5.51 -4.25 -25.12
CA MET A 1 5.75 -5.06 -23.90
C MET A 1 6.43 -4.18 -22.83
N THR A 2 5.73 -3.18 -22.26
CA THR A 2 6.44 -2.19 -21.40
C THR A 2 5.61 -1.54 -20.28
N LYS A 3 4.28 -1.42 -20.38
CA LYS A 3 3.47 -0.72 -19.35
C LYS A 3 3.22 -1.53 -18.07
N GLN A 4 3.13 -2.86 -18.18
CA GLN A 4 2.76 -3.72 -17.05
C GLN A 4 3.87 -3.76 -15.98
N ARG A 5 5.13 -3.96 -16.41
CA ARG A 5 6.30 -3.94 -15.51
C ARG A 5 6.52 -2.61 -14.77
N GLN A 6 6.13 -1.48 -15.39
CA GLN A 6 6.25 -0.17 -14.75
C GLN A 6 5.23 -0.03 -13.62
N SER A 7 4.01 -0.51 -13.84
CA SER A 7 2.95 -0.47 -12.83
C SER A 7 3.27 -1.41 -11.66
N ASP A 8 3.75 -2.62 -11.96
CA ASP A 8 4.20 -3.58 -10.94
C ASP A 8 5.32 -3.01 -10.05
N TYR A 9 6.28 -2.30 -10.65
CA TYR A 9 7.34 -1.63 -9.92
C TYR A 9 6.82 -0.52 -9.00
N LEU A 10 5.88 0.31 -9.48
CA LEU A 10 5.28 1.38 -8.69
C LEU A 10 4.46 0.82 -7.52
N ILE A 11 3.67 -0.23 -7.77
CA ILE A 11 2.91 -0.94 -6.73
C ILE A 11 3.87 -1.48 -5.68
N SER A 12 4.93 -2.20 -6.10
CA SER A 12 5.94 -2.74 -5.18
C SER A 12 6.58 -1.63 -4.34
N HIS A 13 6.91 -0.49 -4.95
CA HIS A 13 7.49 0.64 -4.23
C HIS A 13 6.53 1.21 -3.18
N ILE A 14 5.25 1.34 -3.52
CA ILE A 14 4.23 1.82 -2.58
C ILE A 14 4.07 0.81 -1.44
N VAL A 15 3.98 -0.49 -1.74
CA VAL A 15 3.89 -1.56 -0.72
C VAL A 15 5.05 -1.51 0.27
N ASP A 16 6.29 -1.32 -0.22
CA ASP A 16 7.47 -1.19 0.64
C ASP A 16 7.34 0.03 1.58
N LYS A 17 6.85 1.16 1.06
CA LYS A 17 6.64 2.38 1.85
C LYS A 17 5.53 2.23 2.88
N LEU A 18 4.38 1.68 2.49
CA LEU A 18 3.24 1.42 3.39
C LEU A 18 3.65 0.51 4.54
N THR A 19 4.41 -0.54 4.23
CA THR A 19 4.92 -1.47 5.23
C THR A 19 5.85 -0.77 6.23
N LEU A 20 6.75 0.08 5.76
CA LEU A 20 7.61 0.89 6.63
C LEU A 20 6.81 1.87 7.49
N PHE A 21 5.79 2.53 6.93
CA PHE A 21 4.94 3.44 7.69
C PHE A 21 4.15 2.71 8.77
N LEU A 22 3.53 1.56 8.46
CA LEU A 22 2.86 0.71 9.43
C LEU A 22 3.78 0.31 10.59
N ILE A 23 4.99 -0.18 10.29
CA ILE A 23 5.96 -0.58 11.31
C ILE A 23 6.35 0.62 12.19
N ASN A 24 6.57 1.79 11.60
CA ASN A 24 6.98 2.99 12.34
C ASN A 24 5.85 3.56 13.21
N ASP A 25 4.60 3.54 12.74
CA ASP A 25 3.45 4.10 13.45
C ASP A 25 2.95 3.15 14.56
N THR A 26 2.85 1.85 14.25
CA THR A 26 2.23 0.86 15.16
C THR A 26 3.24 0.02 15.94
N GLY A 27 4.51 -0.01 15.52
CA GLY A 27 5.56 -0.83 16.14
C GLY A 27 5.45 -2.33 15.87
N VAL A 28 4.56 -2.76 14.97
CA VAL A 28 4.38 -4.18 14.62
C VAL A 28 5.56 -4.75 13.85
N LYS A 29 5.67 -6.08 13.80
CA LYS A 29 6.69 -6.76 13.01
C LYS A 29 6.39 -6.67 11.52
N LEU A 30 7.43 -6.76 10.69
CA LEU A 30 7.31 -6.78 9.23
C LEU A 30 6.25 -7.77 8.72
N SER A 31 6.24 -9.00 9.25
CA SER A 31 5.26 -10.02 8.84
C SER A 31 3.82 -9.61 9.12
N GLU A 32 3.59 -8.91 10.23
CA GLU A 32 2.28 -8.47 10.67
C GLU A 32 1.83 -7.24 9.89
N ALA A 33 2.73 -6.28 9.65
CA ALA A 33 2.48 -5.14 8.77
C ALA A 33 2.12 -5.60 7.35
N LEU A 34 2.89 -6.54 6.78
CA LEU A 34 2.59 -7.10 5.47
C LEU A 34 1.26 -7.85 5.47
N HIS A 35 0.98 -8.64 6.51
CA HIS A 35 -0.29 -9.35 6.62
C HIS A 35 -1.46 -8.36 6.58
N THR A 36 -1.45 -7.34 7.43
CA THR A 36 -2.47 -6.29 7.48
C THR A 36 -2.62 -5.61 6.11
N LEU A 37 -1.52 -5.20 5.49
CA LEU A 37 -1.53 -4.56 4.18
C LEU A 37 -2.14 -5.47 3.10
N TYR A 38 -1.70 -6.72 2.98
CA TYR A 38 -2.21 -7.63 1.94
C TYR A 38 -3.68 -8.04 2.17
N THR A 39 -4.17 -7.97 3.41
CA THR A 39 -5.60 -8.20 3.73
C THR A 39 -6.46 -6.95 3.59
N SER A 40 -5.88 -5.79 3.30
CA SER A 40 -6.59 -4.52 3.17
C SER A 40 -7.22 -4.35 1.78
N LYS A 41 -8.38 -3.70 1.74
CA LYS A 41 -9.03 -3.22 0.50
C LYS A 41 -8.18 -2.16 -0.18
N THR A 42 -7.38 -1.41 0.57
CA THR A 42 -6.44 -0.44 0.03
C THR A 42 -5.42 -1.11 -0.89
N TYR A 43 -4.90 -2.28 -0.50
CA TYR A 43 -4.00 -3.07 -1.36
C TYR A 43 -4.72 -3.62 -2.59
N GLU A 44 -5.95 -4.15 -2.45
CA GLU A 44 -6.75 -4.60 -3.60
C GLU A 44 -6.91 -3.48 -4.64
N ARG A 45 -7.28 -2.27 -4.18
CA ARG A 45 -7.38 -1.07 -5.03
C ARG A 45 -6.04 -0.65 -5.62
N LEU A 46 -4.94 -0.74 -4.86
CA LEU A 46 -3.60 -0.40 -5.33
C LEU A 46 -3.17 -1.31 -6.50
N THR A 47 -3.51 -2.60 -6.43
CA THR A 47 -3.22 -3.56 -7.52
C THR A 47 -4.17 -3.45 -8.70
N ASP A 48 -5.32 -2.79 -8.52
CA ASP A 48 -6.26 -2.51 -9.60
C ASP A 48 -5.81 -1.26 -10.39
N LEU A 49 -5.31 -1.51 -11.59
CA LEU A 49 -4.80 -0.46 -12.48
C LEU A 49 -5.89 0.52 -12.93
N ASP A 50 -7.16 0.12 -12.92
CA ASP A 50 -8.27 0.99 -13.33
C ASP A 50 -8.54 2.08 -12.29
N THR A 51 -8.11 1.89 -11.04
CA THR A 51 -8.22 2.92 -9.98
C THR A 51 -7.19 4.03 -10.12
N GLY A 52 -6.07 3.77 -10.81
CA GLY A 52 -4.94 4.69 -10.93
C GLY A 52 -4.15 4.91 -9.62
N LEU A 53 -4.47 4.20 -8.54
CA LEU A 53 -3.91 4.46 -7.21
C LEU A 53 -2.39 4.23 -7.14
N TYR A 54 -1.85 3.34 -7.98
CA TYR A 54 -0.41 3.11 -8.09
C TYR A 54 0.40 4.32 -8.60
N SER A 55 -0.27 5.32 -9.16
CA SER A 55 0.34 6.57 -9.62
C SER A 55 0.34 7.68 -8.57
N GLU A 56 -0.36 7.46 -7.45
CA GLU A 56 -0.45 8.40 -6.33
C GLU A 56 0.75 8.30 -5.40
N SER A 57 0.89 9.30 -4.51
CA SER A 57 1.93 9.28 -3.49
C SER A 57 1.71 8.18 -2.45
N SER A 58 2.78 7.52 -2.01
CA SER A 58 2.68 6.46 -0.99
C SER A 58 2.07 6.95 0.33
N SER A 59 2.22 8.24 0.67
CA SER A 59 1.58 8.84 1.84
C SER A 59 0.06 8.92 1.69
N TYR A 60 -0.46 9.27 0.52
CA TYR A 60 -1.90 9.28 0.27
C TYR A 60 -2.50 7.86 0.38
N VAL A 61 -1.84 6.87 -0.21
CA VAL A 61 -2.26 5.47 -0.09
C VAL A 61 -2.21 4.99 1.36
N TYR A 62 -1.26 5.50 2.16
CA TYR A 62 -1.17 5.16 3.58
C TYR A 62 -2.32 5.74 4.40
N GLU A 63 -2.71 7.00 4.16
CA GLU A 63 -3.88 7.59 4.83
C GLU A 63 -5.16 6.80 4.52
N LEU A 64 -5.34 6.32 3.29
CA LEU A 64 -6.46 5.44 2.94
C LEU A 64 -6.43 4.13 3.74
N LEU A 65 -5.25 3.55 3.93
CA LEU A 65 -5.06 2.36 4.73
C LEU A 65 -5.39 2.63 6.21
N LYS A 66 -4.97 3.77 6.76
CA LYS A 66 -5.28 4.15 8.15
C LYS A 66 -6.77 4.39 8.37
N ASP A 67 -7.43 5.06 7.43
CA ASP A 67 -8.87 5.27 7.46
C ASP A 67 -9.63 3.92 7.40
N GLU A 68 -9.15 2.98 6.57
CA GLU A 68 -9.69 1.61 6.52
C GLU A 68 -9.51 0.85 7.85
N LEU A 69 -8.35 0.99 8.50
CA LEU A 69 -8.05 0.36 9.78
C LEU A 69 -8.76 1.04 10.96
N GLY A 70 -9.40 2.20 10.74
CA GLY A 70 -10.10 2.96 11.78
C GLY A 70 -9.16 3.71 12.72
N GLU A 71 -7.96 4.07 12.27
CA GLU A 71 -6.97 4.84 13.05
C GLU A 71 -7.07 6.37 12.84
N ASN A 72 -8.27 6.89 12.55
CA ASN A 72 -8.55 8.31 12.30
C ASN A 72 -9.24 9.00 13.49
#